data_AF-A0A7X9NGG1-F1
#
_entry.id   AF-A0A7X9NGG1-F1
#
_cell.length_a   1.000
_cell.length_b   1.000
_cell.length_c   1.000
_cell.angle_alpha   90.00
_cell.angle_beta   90.00
_cell.angle_gamma   90.00
#
_symmetry.space_group_name_H-M   'P 1'
#
loop_
_entity.id
_entity.type
_entity.pdbx_description
1 polymer ?
#
loop_
_entity_poly.entity_id
_entity_poly.type
_entity_poly.pdbx_seq_one_letter_code
_entity_poly.pdbx_strand_id
1 'polypeptide(L)'
;MPYVPHDLDGNVVEGDFDNRDVVSLLKKLGYRHEGFTRGIDLSREPRWIYTIPLKGKTPEELMKQFERKTVRSIKKAQKYNVQVHELSRDQIEIYEKVLKQTGERRGFQGRDDEYHRLYDAFHDAGYVKF
;
A
#
# COMPACT_ATOMS: atom_id res chain seq x y z
N MET A 1 -2.19 13.90 -4.15
CA MET A 1 -2.13 13.74 -5.62
C MET A 1 -0.73 13.27 -5.99
N PRO A 2 -0.60 12.17 -6.75
CA PRO A 2 0.70 11.66 -7.17
C PRO A 2 1.39 12.69 -8.09
N TYR A 3 2.73 12.79 -8.03
CA TYR A 3 3.46 13.83 -8.76
C TYR A 3 3.78 13.41 -10.20
N VAL A 4 4.66 12.42 -10.35
CA VAL A 4 5.08 11.82 -11.62
C VAL A 4 5.38 10.35 -11.32
N PRO A 5 4.88 9.41 -12.14
CA PRO A 5 5.17 7.99 -11.96
C PRO A 5 6.62 7.68 -12.35
N HIS A 6 7.21 6.73 -11.64
CA HIS A 6 8.56 6.26 -11.92
C HIS A 6 8.58 4.74 -11.96
N ASP A 7 9.50 4.18 -12.74
CA ASP A 7 9.78 2.75 -12.78
C ASP A 7 10.56 2.28 -11.54
N LEU A 8 10.92 1.00 -11.50
CA LEU A 8 11.65 0.40 -10.38
C LEU A 8 13.08 0.93 -10.24
N ASP A 9 13.65 1.49 -11.31
CA ASP A 9 14.98 2.09 -11.34
C ASP A 9 14.94 3.59 -11.00
N GLY A 10 13.74 4.15 -10.81
CA GLY A 10 13.52 5.54 -10.49
C GLY A 10 13.56 6.47 -11.71
N ASN A 11 13.41 5.94 -12.92
CA ASN A 11 13.25 6.75 -14.13
C ASN A 11 11.78 7.12 -14.31
N VAL A 12 11.52 8.28 -14.91
CA VAL A 12 10.15 8.73 -15.21
C VAL A 12 9.53 7.81 -16.25
N VAL A 13 8.28 7.37 -16.00
CA VAL A 13 7.49 6.62 -16.98
C VAL A 13 6.89 7.59 -17.98
N GLU A 14 7.28 7.48 -19.25
CA GLU A 14 6.72 8.31 -20.33
C GLU A 14 5.29 7.88 -20.72
N GLY A 15 4.46 8.85 -21.12
CA GLY A 15 3.10 8.59 -21.60
C GLY A 15 2.05 8.33 -20.51
N ASP A 16 2.41 8.47 -19.24
CA ASP A 16 1.49 8.41 -18.09
C ASP A 16 1.18 9.83 -17.56
N PHE A 17 0.50 9.97 -16.42
CA PHE A 17 0.16 11.27 -15.85
C PHE A 17 1.40 12.09 -15.45
N ASP A 18 1.37 13.40 -15.70
CA ASP A 18 2.36 14.36 -15.23
C ASP A 18 1.64 15.53 -14.55
N ASN A 19 1.75 15.62 -13.21
CA ASN A 19 1.09 16.67 -12.43
C ASN A 19 2.05 17.83 -12.04
N ARG A 20 3.14 18.04 -12.78
CA ARG A 20 4.07 19.17 -12.57
C ARG A 20 3.40 20.53 -12.73
N ASP A 21 2.46 20.61 -13.66
CA ASP A 21 1.63 21.79 -13.91
C ASP A 21 0.76 22.12 -12.69
N VAL A 22 0.15 21.10 -12.06
CA VAL A 22 -0.67 21.28 -10.86
C VAL A 22 0.16 21.76 -9.67
N VAL A 23 1.36 21.19 -9.48
CA VAL A 23 2.29 21.68 -8.45
C VAL A 23 2.70 23.13 -8.72
N SER A 24 2.89 23.49 -9.99
CA SER A 24 3.23 24.86 -10.39
C SER A 24 2.08 25.83 -10.15
N LEU A 25 0.83 25.41 -10.41
CA LEU A 25 -0.37 26.18 -10.11
C LEU A 25 -0.51 26.43 -8.60
N LEU A 26 -0.35 25.38 -7.78
CA LEU A 26 -0.41 25.51 -6.32
C LEU A 26 0.63 26.52 -5.80
N LYS A 27 1.86 26.49 -6.33
CA LYS A 27 2.88 27.48 -5.99
C LYS A 27 2.48 28.90 -6.37
N LYS A 28 1.89 29.10 -7.56
CA LYS A 28 1.39 30.40 -8.02
C LYS A 28 0.26 30.94 -7.13
N LEU A 29 -0.55 30.07 -6.56
CA LEU A 29 -1.62 30.40 -5.62
C LEU A 29 -1.11 30.69 -4.19
N GLY A 30 0.20 30.65 -3.96
CA GLY A 30 0.82 30.97 -2.66
C GLY A 30 1.07 29.76 -1.75
N TYR A 31 0.79 28.53 -2.19
CA TYR A 31 1.13 27.33 -1.41
C TYR A 31 2.63 27.05 -1.46
N ARG A 32 3.18 26.63 -0.31
CA ARG A 32 4.59 26.24 -0.19
C ARG A 32 4.75 24.73 -0.35
N HIS A 33 5.54 24.31 -1.34
CA HIS A 33 5.95 22.92 -1.46
C HIS A 33 7.06 22.59 -0.45
N GLU A 34 6.89 21.57 0.36
CA GLU A 34 7.85 21.17 1.42
C GLU A 34 9.16 20.54 0.89
N GLY A 35 9.26 20.35 -0.42
CA GLY A 35 10.44 19.72 -1.05
C GLY A 35 10.29 18.21 -1.20
N PHE A 36 11.20 17.60 -1.97
CA PHE A 36 11.19 16.16 -2.26
C PHE A 36 11.87 15.38 -1.14
N THR A 37 11.17 15.26 -0.01
CA THR A 37 11.63 14.45 1.13
C THR A 37 11.83 12.99 0.74
N ARG A 38 12.77 12.34 1.42
CA ARG A 38 13.14 10.93 1.23
C ARG A 38 13.09 10.22 2.57
N GLY A 39 12.93 8.91 2.54
CA GLY A 39 12.81 8.08 3.74
C GLY A 39 11.38 8.04 4.29
N ILE A 40 11.26 7.40 5.45
CA ILE A 40 9.99 7.24 6.16
C ILE A 40 9.95 8.32 7.25
N ASP A 41 9.01 9.25 7.13
CA ASP A 41 8.73 10.28 8.12
C ASP A 41 7.33 10.03 8.68
N LEU A 42 7.23 9.71 9.97
CA LEU A 42 5.95 9.39 10.60
C LEU A 42 5.00 10.59 10.72
N SER A 43 5.48 11.82 10.50
CA SER A 43 4.67 13.03 10.48
C SER A 43 4.09 13.36 9.09
N ARG A 44 4.44 12.57 8.07
CA ARG A 44 4.10 12.84 6.66
C ARG A 44 3.66 11.57 5.94
N GLU A 45 2.83 11.75 4.93
CA GLU A 45 2.53 10.66 4.00
C GLU A 45 3.75 10.29 3.15
N PRO A 46 4.00 8.99 2.88
CA PRO A 46 5.07 8.56 1.99
C PRO A 46 4.95 9.17 0.59
N ARG A 47 6.06 9.70 0.07
CA ARG A 47 6.11 10.26 -1.29
C ARG A 47 6.26 9.19 -2.38
N TRP A 48 6.80 8.03 -2.02
CA TRP A 48 7.04 6.91 -2.93
C TRP A 48 6.16 5.74 -2.51
N ILE A 49 5.28 5.31 -3.40
CA ILE A 49 4.33 4.22 -3.18
C ILE A 49 4.43 3.28 -4.38
N TYR A 50 4.66 1.99 -4.12
CA TYR A 50 4.60 0.98 -5.16
C TYR A 50 3.13 0.66 -5.47
N THR A 51 2.74 0.86 -6.72
CA THR A 51 1.38 0.56 -7.19
C THR A 51 1.39 -0.57 -8.21
N ILE A 52 0.46 -1.50 -8.07
CA ILE A 52 0.25 -2.59 -9.03
C ILE A 52 -1.04 -2.29 -9.80
N PRO A 53 -0.98 -1.92 -11.09
CA PRO A 53 -2.18 -1.62 -11.86
C PRO A 53 -2.94 -2.91 -12.17
N LEU A 54 -4.19 -3.01 -11.69
CA LEU A 54 -5.04 -4.20 -11.82
C LEU A 54 -6.07 -4.09 -12.95
N LYS A 55 -6.42 -2.87 -13.39
CA LYS A 55 -7.48 -2.64 -14.37
C LYS A 55 -7.21 -3.38 -15.68
N GLY A 56 -8.19 -4.17 -16.13
CA GLY A 56 -8.13 -4.90 -17.39
C GLY A 56 -7.17 -6.09 -17.42
N LYS A 57 -6.67 -6.55 -16.25
CA LYS A 57 -5.76 -7.70 -16.17
C LYS A 57 -6.45 -8.90 -15.52
N THR A 58 -6.20 -10.07 -16.09
CA THR A 58 -6.52 -11.36 -15.48
C THR A 58 -5.50 -11.72 -14.39
N PRO A 59 -5.84 -12.61 -13.45
CA PRO A 59 -4.88 -13.14 -12.48
C PRO A 59 -3.62 -13.74 -13.13
N GLU A 60 -3.75 -14.41 -14.27
CA GLU A 60 -2.66 -15.02 -15.01
C GLU A 60 -1.71 -13.98 -15.61
N GLU A 61 -2.26 -12.90 -16.18
CA GLU A 61 -1.47 -11.78 -16.70
C GLU A 61 -0.74 -11.03 -15.59
N LEU A 62 -1.40 -10.86 -14.43
CA LEU A 62 -0.78 -10.25 -13.26
C LEU A 62 0.37 -11.11 -12.74
N MET A 63 0.18 -12.42 -12.64
CA MET A 63 1.22 -13.36 -12.20
C MET A 63 2.46 -13.36 -13.11
N LYS A 64 2.30 -13.06 -14.41
CA LYS A 64 3.43 -12.93 -15.35
C LYS A 64 4.26 -11.67 -15.14
N GLN A 65 3.72 -10.64 -14.47
CA GLN A 65 4.41 -9.37 -14.23
C GLN A 65 5.26 -9.39 -12.95
N PHE A 66 5.02 -10.33 -12.05
CA PHE A 66 5.81 -10.46 -10.84
C PHE A 66 7.17 -11.09 -11.11
N GLU A 67 8.17 -10.69 -10.31
CA GLU A 67 9.48 -11.31 -10.30
C GLU A 67 9.35 -12.84 -10.05
N ARG A 68 10.22 -13.63 -10.68
CA ARG A 68 10.19 -15.09 -10.62
C ARG A 68 10.19 -15.63 -9.19
N LYS A 69 10.92 -14.98 -8.27
CA LYS A 69 10.95 -15.36 -6.85
C LYS A 69 9.58 -15.17 -6.17
N THR A 70 8.89 -14.07 -6.48
CA THR A 70 7.53 -13.79 -5.98
C THR A 70 6.54 -14.83 -6.49
N VAL A 71 6.54 -15.12 -7.79
CA VAL A 71 5.69 -16.18 -8.39
C VAL A 71 5.93 -17.53 -7.72
N ARG A 72 7.20 -17.91 -7.48
CA ARG A 72 7.55 -19.16 -6.81
C ARG A 72 7.01 -19.21 -5.38
N SER A 73 7.03 -18.08 -4.67
CA SER A 73 6.56 -17.99 -3.29
C SER A 73 5.04 -18.14 -3.20
N ILE A 74 4.31 -17.48 -4.10
CA ILE A 74 2.85 -17.61 -4.23
C ILE A 74 2.47 -19.07 -4.53
N LYS A 75 3.09 -19.68 -5.55
CA LYS A 75 2.82 -21.09 -5.91
C LYS A 75 3.15 -22.06 -4.78
N LYS A 76 4.17 -21.76 -3.96
CA LYS A 76 4.55 -22.58 -2.81
C LYS A 76 3.50 -22.49 -1.70
N ALA A 77 2.95 -21.31 -1.41
CA ALA A 77 1.85 -21.15 -0.47
C ALA A 77 0.60 -21.93 -0.91
N GLN A 78 0.26 -21.85 -2.20
CA GLN A 78 -0.83 -22.63 -2.80
C GLN A 78 -0.59 -24.14 -2.69
N LYS A 79 0.63 -24.60 -3.03
CA LYS A 79 1.01 -26.02 -2.91
C LYS A 79 0.90 -26.56 -1.48
N TYR A 80 1.16 -25.73 -0.48
CA TYR A 80 1.03 -26.11 0.93
C TYR A 80 -0.37 -25.87 1.49
N ASN A 81 -1.35 -25.61 0.63
CA ASN A 81 -2.76 -25.45 1.01
C ASN A 81 -2.98 -24.37 2.08
N VAL A 82 -2.19 -23.29 2.03
CA VAL A 82 -2.41 -22.12 2.88
C VAL A 82 -3.77 -21.51 2.51
N GLN A 83 -4.63 -21.35 3.51
CA GLN A 83 -5.95 -20.75 3.36
C GLN A 83 -5.93 -19.28 3.76
N VAL A 84 -6.79 -18.49 3.14
CA VAL A 84 -6.99 -17.07 3.47
C VAL A 84 -8.47 -16.89 3.80
N HIS A 85 -8.74 -16.28 4.94
CA HIS A 85 -10.09 -15.96 5.41
C HIS A 85 -10.15 -14.48 5.76
N GLU A 86 -11.22 -13.81 5.34
CA GLU A 86 -11.52 -12.45 5.76
C GLU A 86 -12.04 -12.50 7.21
N LEU A 87 -11.46 -11.71 8.11
CA LEU A 87 -11.81 -11.70 9.53
C LEU A 87 -13.11 -10.94 9.77
N SER A 88 -13.93 -11.48 10.67
CA SER A 88 -15.10 -10.76 11.19
C SER A 88 -14.71 -9.77 12.29
N ARG A 89 -15.64 -8.89 12.64
CA ARG A 89 -15.45 -7.85 13.66
C ARG A 89 -14.95 -8.36 15.02
N ASP A 90 -15.42 -9.54 15.44
CA ASP A 90 -15.03 -10.22 16.68
C ASP A 90 -13.67 -10.94 16.58
N GLN A 91 -13.10 -11.03 15.39
CA GLN A 91 -11.83 -11.70 15.12
C GLN A 91 -10.66 -10.73 14.90
N ILE A 92 -10.89 -9.42 14.92
CA ILE A 92 -9.84 -8.40 14.68
C ILE A 92 -8.67 -8.52 15.67
N GLU A 93 -8.91 -8.98 16.91
CA GLU A 93 -7.85 -9.21 17.90
C GLU A 93 -6.76 -10.20 17.39
N ILE A 94 -7.12 -11.11 16.47
CA ILE A 94 -6.15 -12.01 15.82
C ILE A 94 -5.15 -11.20 14.98
N TYR A 95 -5.64 -10.24 14.21
CA TYR A 95 -4.82 -9.34 13.40
C TYR A 95 -3.91 -8.48 14.30
N GLU A 96 -4.45 -7.89 15.37
CA GLU A 96 -3.69 -7.07 16.32
C GLU A 96 -2.55 -7.85 16.97
N LYS A 97 -2.80 -9.10 17.37
CA LYS A 97 -1.78 -9.98 17.95
C LYS A 97 -0.62 -10.23 16.98
N VAL A 98 -0.90 -10.50 15.70
CA VAL A 98 0.12 -10.71 14.67
C VAL A 98 0.93 -9.44 14.43
N LEU A 99 0.24 -8.29 14.40
CA LEU A 99 0.89 -6.99 14.19
C LEU A 99 1.80 -6.64 15.37
N LYS A 100 1.35 -6.84 16.61
CA LYS A 100 2.13 -6.61 17.83
C LYS A 100 3.41 -7.45 17.84
N GLN A 101 3.30 -8.76 17.61
CA GLN A 101 4.45 -9.65 17.53
C GLN A 101 5.44 -9.24 16.43
N THR A 102 4.93 -8.72 15.31
CA THR A 102 5.77 -8.23 14.21
C THR A 102 6.44 -6.90 14.57
N GLY A 103 5.72 -6.01 15.23
CA GLY A 103 6.22 -4.73 15.73
C GLY A 103 7.35 -4.91 16.74
N GLU A 104 7.18 -5.80 17.72
CA GLU A 104 8.21 -6.16 18.70
C GLU A 104 9.49 -6.67 18.02
N ARG A 105 9.36 -7.48 16.96
CA ARG A 105 10.50 -8.01 16.20
C ARG A 105 11.17 -6.98 15.29
N ARG A 106 10.41 -6.01 14.76
CA ARG A 106 10.86 -5.06 13.72
C ARG A 106 11.13 -3.66 14.26
N GLY A 107 10.81 -3.40 15.53
CA GLY A 107 11.03 -2.10 16.18
C GLY A 107 9.98 -1.05 15.83
N PHE A 108 8.71 -1.44 15.64
CA PHE A 108 7.60 -0.48 15.50
C PHE A 108 6.46 -0.79 16.46
N GLN A 109 5.75 0.24 16.91
CA GLN A 109 4.56 0.09 17.76
C GLN A 109 3.31 -0.07 16.90
N GLY A 110 2.44 -1.00 17.29
CA GLY A 110 1.07 -1.05 16.78
C GLY A 110 0.27 0.14 17.28
N ARG A 111 -0.90 0.35 16.69
CA ARG A 111 -1.87 1.35 17.14
C ARG A 111 -3.07 0.61 17.73
N ASP A 112 -3.22 0.69 19.05
CA ASP A 112 -4.29 0.01 19.77
C ASP A 112 -5.66 0.69 19.45
N ASP A 113 -6.72 -0.11 19.36
CA ASP A 113 -8.12 0.25 19.08
C ASP A 113 -8.43 0.89 17.71
N GLU A 114 -7.44 1.28 16.91
CA GLU A 114 -7.67 1.92 15.62
C GLU A 114 -8.32 0.97 14.61
N TYR A 115 -7.93 -0.31 14.61
CA TYR A 115 -8.43 -1.31 13.67
C TYR A 115 -9.90 -1.63 13.87
N HIS A 116 -10.36 -1.68 15.11
CA HIS A 116 -11.78 -1.81 15.45
C HIS A 116 -12.60 -0.62 14.92
N ARG A 117 -12.12 0.61 15.13
CA ARG A 117 -12.78 1.82 14.60
C ARG A 117 -12.80 1.85 13.08
N LEU A 118 -11.71 1.43 12.42
CA LEU A 118 -11.64 1.35 10.96
C LEU A 118 -12.63 0.32 10.41
N TYR A 119 -12.75 -0.85 11.05
CA TYR A 119 -13.75 -1.83 10.66
C TYR A 119 -15.16 -1.25 10.78
N ASP A 120 -15.50 -0.72 11.95
CA ASP A 120 -16.85 -0.21 12.25
C ASP A 120 -17.28 0.92 11.29
N ALA A 121 -16.32 1.73 10.83
CA ALA A 121 -16.61 2.85 9.93
C ALA A 121 -16.67 2.45 8.44
N PHE A 122 -15.93 1.42 8.03
CA PHE A 122 -15.61 1.23 6.61
C PHE A 122 -15.80 -0.19 6.06
N HIS A 123 -16.05 -1.18 6.92
CA HIS A 123 -16.23 -2.57 6.49
C HIS A 123 -17.47 -2.75 5.62
N ASP A 124 -18.61 -2.20 6.02
CA ASP A 124 -19.89 -2.32 5.29
C ASP A 124 -19.83 -1.71 3.88
N ALA A 125 -18.99 -0.69 3.70
CA ALA A 125 -18.73 -0.07 2.40
C ALA A 125 -17.70 -0.84 1.55
N GLY A 126 -17.09 -1.90 2.10
CA GLY A 126 -16.07 -2.71 1.44
C GLY A 126 -14.70 -2.04 1.33
N TYR A 127 -14.47 -0.92 2.05
CA TYR A 127 -13.20 -0.20 2.01
C TYR A 127 -12.14 -0.80 2.93
N VAL A 128 -12.54 -1.56 3.95
CA VAL A 128 -11.63 -2.22 4.89
C VAL A 128 -11.97 -3.71 5.00
N LYS A 129 -10.94 -4.53 4.87
CA LYS A 129 -10.96 -5.99 5.01
C LYS A 129 -9.72 -6.41 5.78
N PHE A 130 -9.87 -7.32 6.73
CA PHE A 130 -8.78 -7.84 7.56
C PHE A 130 -8.56 -9.32 7.29
#